data_AF-A0A1B6LUN3-F1
#
_entry.id   AF-A0A1B6LUN3-F1
#
_cell.length_a   1.000
_cell.length_b   1.000
_cell.length_c   1.000
_cell.angle_alpha   90.00
_cell.angle_beta   90.00
_cell.angle_gamma   90.00
#
_symmetry.space_group_name_H-M   'P 1'
#
loop_
_entity.id
_entity.type
_entity.pdbx_description
1 polymer ?
#
loop_
_entity_poly.entity_id
_entity_poly.type
_entity_poly.pdbx_seq_one_letter_code
_entity_poly.pdbx_strand_id
1 'polypeptide(L)'
;YGSKKAKVTLSVLDRLKNRADGKYVVVVGITPTPLGEGKSTTTVGLAQALYAHKHKNAFACVRQPSMGPTFGIKGGAAGGGYSQVIPMEEFNLHLTGDIHAITAANNLLAAQLDTRIFHEATQSDAALYDRLVPKLKGQRTFSAIQLRRLQRLGINKTDPESLNDDEKKAFARLDIDPATITWTRVLDVNDRFLRKIIIGASETEKNMTRETSFSITVASEIMAVLALAKSLEDMKSRLANMVVASDRSGKPVTADDLGMTGALAVLLRDSIQPTLMQTLEGSPVFVHAGPFANIAHGCSSIIADAIALKLAGKEGYVVTEAGFGSDIGMEKFFNIKCRSSGLVPDAIVLVSSVRALKMHGGGPPVTPGRPLDKIYTQENLELLEKGLANLVKHIENGKKFGLPVVVAINSFVSDTDLEHEMVREAALAAGAFNAVVCSH
;
A
#
# COMPACT_ATOMS: atom_id res chain seq x y z
N TYR A 1 13.03 11.89 13.91
CA TYR A 1 12.87 10.49 14.36
C TYR A 1 14.26 9.88 14.55
N GLY A 2 14.93 10.18 15.66
CA GLY A 2 16.38 9.90 15.80
C GLY A 2 17.22 10.66 14.76
N SER A 3 18.45 10.21 14.52
CA SER A 3 19.41 10.83 13.58
C SER A 3 19.45 10.18 12.19
N LYS A 4 18.70 9.10 11.96
CA LYS A 4 18.83 8.24 10.77
C LYS A 4 17.61 8.23 9.84
N LYS A 5 16.51 8.89 10.24
CA LYS A 5 15.26 8.97 9.46
C LYS A 5 14.48 10.25 9.74
N ALA A 6 13.80 10.75 8.72
CA ALA A 6 13.01 11.98 8.80
C ALA A 6 11.73 11.89 7.96
N LYS A 7 10.66 12.53 8.42
CA LYS A 7 9.45 12.75 7.62
C LYS A 7 9.67 13.96 6.71
N VAL A 8 9.26 13.88 5.46
CA VAL A 8 9.35 14.99 4.49
C VAL A 8 7.99 15.63 4.28
N THR A 9 7.90 16.93 4.57
CA THR A 9 6.65 17.70 4.51
C THR A 9 6.18 17.90 3.07
N LEU A 10 4.86 17.88 2.85
CA LEU A 10 4.26 18.02 1.52
C LEU A 10 4.53 19.38 0.85
N SER A 11 4.84 20.42 1.62
CA SER A 11 5.21 21.76 1.13
C SER A 11 6.42 21.76 0.19
N VAL A 12 7.22 20.67 0.19
CA VAL A 12 8.30 20.48 -0.79
C VAL A 12 7.77 20.43 -2.24
N LEU A 13 6.56 19.89 -2.46
CA LEU A 13 5.95 19.84 -3.79
C LEU A 13 5.59 21.24 -4.29
N ASP A 14 5.05 22.09 -3.42
CA ASP A 14 4.74 23.48 -3.76
C ASP A 14 6.01 24.27 -4.08
N ARG A 15 7.06 24.08 -3.27
CA ARG A 15 8.38 24.71 -3.47
C ARG A 15 9.03 24.28 -4.79
N LEU A 16 8.82 23.03 -5.20
CA LEU A 16 9.43 22.45 -6.39
C LEU A 16 8.49 22.37 -7.61
N LYS A 17 7.30 22.98 -7.57
CA LYS A 17 6.28 22.85 -8.62
C LYS A 17 6.79 23.16 -10.04
N ASN A 18 7.70 24.11 -10.17
CA ASN A 18 8.28 24.55 -11.44
C ASN A 18 9.50 23.71 -11.88
N ARG A 19 10.00 22.81 -11.04
CA ARG A 19 11.10 21.91 -11.38
C ARG A 19 10.56 20.74 -12.20
N ALA A 20 11.22 20.44 -13.32
CA ALA A 20 10.90 19.27 -14.12
C ALA A 20 11.16 17.97 -13.33
N ASP A 21 10.29 16.99 -13.52
CA ASP A 21 10.41 15.68 -12.89
C ASP A 21 11.59 14.90 -13.47
N GLY A 22 12.19 14.03 -12.65
CA GLY A 22 13.17 13.06 -13.09
C GLY A 22 12.57 11.87 -13.83
N LYS A 23 13.43 10.94 -14.20
CA LYS A 23 13.06 9.69 -14.88
C LYS A 23 12.47 8.68 -13.91
N TYR A 24 11.33 8.12 -14.25
CA TYR A 24 10.58 7.23 -13.37
C TYR A 24 10.69 5.78 -13.82
N VAL A 25 11.33 4.94 -13.02
CA VAL A 25 11.61 3.53 -13.33
C VAL A 25 10.85 2.64 -12.37
N VAL A 26 10.09 1.69 -12.89
CA VAL A 26 9.39 0.69 -12.08
C VAL A 26 10.10 -0.66 -12.13
N VAL A 27 10.41 -1.20 -10.96
CA VAL A 27 10.99 -2.54 -10.78
C VAL A 27 9.87 -3.52 -10.44
N VAL A 28 9.80 -4.59 -11.23
CA VAL A 28 8.82 -5.67 -11.12
C VAL A 28 9.55 -7.01 -11.16
N GLY A 29 8.87 -8.09 -10.82
CA GLY A 29 9.44 -9.44 -10.90
C GLY A 29 8.70 -10.30 -11.91
N ILE A 30 9.29 -11.45 -12.20
CA ILE A 30 8.55 -12.62 -12.69
C ILE A 30 7.57 -13.14 -11.62
N THR A 31 6.76 -14.15 -11.94
CA THR A 31 5.88 -14.79 -10.95
C THR A 31 6.70 -15.27 -9.76
N PRO A 32 6.39 -14.83 -8.53
CA PRO A 32 7.26 -15.07 -7.39
C PRO A 32 7.29 -16.53 -6.99
N THR A 33 8.47 -16.97 -6.60
CA THR A 33 8.80 -18.29 -6.11
C THR A 33 9.27 -18.21 -4.65
N PRO A 34 9.18 -19.30 -3.86
CA PRO A 34 9.77 -19.34 -2.52
C PRO A 34 11.29 -19.12 -2.48
N LEU A 35 11.97 -19.25 -3.62
CA LEU A 35 13.42 -19.03 -3.76
C LEU A 35 13.79 -17.55 -3.75
N GLY A 36 12.83 -16.68 -4.07
CA GLY A 36 13.00 -15.23 -4.10
C GLY A 36 13.77 -14.75 -5.34
N GLU A 37 13.19 -13.77 -6.03
CA GLU A 37 13.82 -13.15 -7.20
C GLU A 37 14.73 -11.99 -6.81
N GLY A 38 14.60 -11.45 -5.59
CA GLY A 38 15.40 -10.32 -5.13
C GLY A 38 14.94 -8.96 -5.66
N LYS A 39 13.65 -8.78 -5.96
CA LYS A 39 13.11 -7.52 -6.52
C LYS A 39 13.52 -6.27 -5.74
N SER A 40 13.30 -6.25 -4.43
CA SER A 40 13.64 -5.09 -3.60
C SER A 40 15.15 -4.86 -3.51
N THR A 41 15.94 -5.94 -3.57
CA THR A 41 17.41 -5.86 -3.68
C THR A 41 17.83 -5.20 -5.00
N THR A 42 17.16 -5.51 -6.11
CA THR A 42 17.40 -4.83 -7.39
C THR A 42 16.95 -3.36 -7.34
N THR A 43 15.81 -3.04 -6.71
CA THR A 43 15.34 -1.65 -6.53
C THR A 43 16.38 -0.79 -5.81
N VAL A 44 16.87 -1.29 -4.68
CA VAL A 44 17.88 -0.60 -3.86
C VAL A 44 19.22 -0.54 -4.60
N GLY A 45 19.62 -1.63 -5.25
CA GLY A 45 20.91 -1.77 -5.93
C GLY A 45 20.99 -0.89 -7.17
N LEU A 46 19.89 -0.74 -7.90
CA LEU A 46 19.81 0.17 -9.03
C LEU A 46 19.90 1.64 -8.58
N ALA A 47 19.24 2.00 -7.48
CA ALA A 47 19.36 3.34 -6.92
C ALA A 47 20.80 3.63 -6.45
N GLN A 48 21.46 2.66 -5.80
CA GLN A 48 22.88 2.72 -5.43
C GLN A 48 23.80 2.89 -6.65
N ALA A 49 23.64 2.05 -7.66
CA ALA A 49 24.40 2.13 -8.90
C ALA A 49 24.27 3.51 -9.57
N LEU A 50 23.05 4.04 -9.66
CA LEU A 50 22.81 5.37 -10.24
C LEU A 50 23.41 6.49 -9.39
N TYR A 51 23.23 6.44 -8.08
CA TYR A 51 23.66 7.49 -7.16
C TYR A 51 25.16 7.47 -6.88
N ALA A 52 25.66 6.37 -6.29
CA ALA A 52 27.04 6.27 -5.80
C ALA A 52 28.03 6.02 -6.95
N HIS A 53 27.66 5.21 -7.95
CA HIS A 53 28.59 4.75 -8.98
C HIS A 53 28.49 5.50 -10.31
N LYS A 54 27.32 6.08 -10.63
CA LYS A 54 27.11 6.88 -11.85
C LYS A 54 26.92 8.37 -11.59
N HIS A 55 26.97 8.80 -10.33
CA HIS A 55 26.83 10.19 -9.92
C HIS A 55 25.58 10.87 -10.51
N LYS A 56 24.49 10.11 -10.66
CA LYS A 56 23.17 10.61 -11.04
C LYS A 56 22.33 10.77 -9.78
N ASN A 57 21.62 11.90 -9.67
CA ASN A 57 20.72 12.09 -8.54
C ASN A 57 19.59 11.05 -8.61
N ALA A 58 19.56 10.10 -7.67
CA ALA A 58 18.65 8.97 -7.73
C ALA A 58 18.03 8.68 -6.37
N PHE A 59 16.74 8.34 -6.38
CA PHE A 59 15.97 7.98 -5.20
C PHE A 59 15.36 6.59 -5.38
N ALA A 60 15.36 5.78 -4.32
CA ALA A 60 14.49 4.60 -4.27
C ALA A 60 13.18 4.94 -3.55
N CYS A 61 12.07 4.38 -4.01
CA CYS A 61 10.76 4.46 -3.36
C CYS A 61 10.26 3.04 -3.07
N VAL A 62 10.16 2.70 -1.79
CA VAL A 62 9.80 1.36 -1.33
C VAL A 62 8.65 1.39 -0.34
N ARG A 63 8.00 0.24 -0.17
CA ARG A 63 6.93 0.07 0.80
C ARG A 63 7.49 -0.12 2.19
N GLN A 64 6.79 0.41 3.18
CA GLN A 64 7.00 0.01 4.57
C GLN A 64 6.52 -1.44 4.75
N PRO A 65 7.36 -2.34 5.30
CA PRO A 65 6.91 -3.68 5.66
C PRO A 65 5.97 -3.64 6.87
N SER A 66 5.04 -4.58 6.91
CA SER A 66 4.31 -4.92 8.13
C SER A 66 5.27 -5.57 9.12
N MET A 67 5.12 -5.23 10.40
CA MET A 67 5.95 -5.74 11.49
C MET A 67 5.52 -7.16 11.90
N GLY A 68 4.24 -7.50 11.79
CA GLY A 68 3.71 -8.81 12.18
C GLY A 68 4.49 -9.99 11.57
N PRO A 69 4.74 -10.01 10.24
CA PRO A 69 5.52 -11.06 9.58
C PRO A 69 6.99 -11.14 10.00
N THR A 70 7.58 -10.05 10.48
CA THR A 70 8.99 -9.99 10.93
C THR A 70 9.24 -10.91 12.11
N PHE A 71 8.24 -11.10 12.99
CA PHE A 71 8.30 -12.04 14.11
C PHE A 71 7.91 -13.48 13.73
N GLY A 72 7.69 -13.75 12.45
CA GLY A 72 7.40 -15.07 11.91
C GLY A 72 8.57 -15.61 11.07
N ILE A 73 8.29 -15.94 9.80
CA ILE A 73 9.26 -16.56 8.87
C ILE A 73 9.84 -15.53 7.89
N LYS A 74 9.19 -14.39 7.69
CA LYS A 74 9.51 -13.48 6.58
C LYS A 74 10.66 -12.55 6.98
N GLY A 75 11.78 -12.64 6.25
CA GLY A 75 12.88 -11.69 6.37
C GLY A 75 12.49 -10.26 5.95
N GLY A 76 13.35 -9.29 6.28
CA GLY A 76 13.09 -7.87 6.05
C GLY A 76 12.91 -7.52 4.57
N ALA A 77 11.94 -6.65 4.27
CA ALA A 77 11.65 -6.18 2.90
C ALA A 77 12.57 -5.02 2.45
N ALA A 78 13.74 -4.88 3.08
CA ALA A 78 14.65 -3.74 2.92
C ALA A 78 15.68 -3.93 1.80
N GLY A 79 15.60 -5.00 1.01
CA GLY A 79 16.71 -5.50 0.18
C GLY A 79 17.51 -6.58 0.90
N GLY A 80 18.78 -6.77 0.51
CA GLY A 80 19.66 -7.80 1.08
C GLY A 80 21.12 -7.65 0.64
N GLY A 81 22.03 -8.28 1.38
CA GLY A 81 23.47 -8.18 1.09
C GLY A 81 23.99 -6.75 1.22
N TYR A 82 24.74 -6.28 0.21
CA TYR A 82 25.26 -4.90 0.15
C TYR A 82 24.26 -3.91 -0.47
N SER A 83 23.07 -4.39 -0.85
CA SER A 83 21.99 -3.62 -1.43
C SER A 83 20.78 -3.62 -0.49
N GLN A 84 20.84 -2.77 0.52
CA GLN A 84 19.80 -2.70 1.56
C GLN A 84 19.58 -1.29 2.11
N VAL A 85 18.34 -1.04 2.56
CA VAL A 85 17.96 0.17 3.30
C VAL A 85 18.37 0.04 4.76
N ILE A 86 18.96 1.10 5.32
CA ILE A 86 19.44 1.13 6.70
C ILE A 86 18.83 2.28 7.51
N PRO A 87 18.63 2.09 8.83
CA PRO A 87 18.83 0.85 9.60
C PRO A 87 17.72 -0.19 9.41
N MET A 88 18.09 -1.46 9.21
CA MET A 88 17.14 -2.54 8.94
C MET A 88 16.19 -2.84 10.11
N GLU A 89 16.65 -2.71 11.36
CA GLU A 89 15.80 -2.88 12.55
C GLU A 89 14.64 -1.87 12.56
N GLU A 90 14.96 -0.59 12.38
CA GLU A 90 13.94 0.46 12.35
C GLU A 90 13.01 0.32 11.14
N PHE A 91 13.54 -0.14 10.00
CA PHE A 91 12.77 -0.39 8.78
C PHE A 91 11.71 -1.48 8.96
N ASN A 92 12.01 -2.54 9.71
CA ASN A 92 11.12 -3.70 9.89
C ASN A 92 10.19 -3.59 11.11
N LEU A 93 10.44 -2.66 12.03
CA LEU A 93 9.63 -2.49 13.24
C LEU A 93 8.70 -1.27 13.11
N HIS A 94 8.82 -0.32 14.03
CA HIS A 94 7.87 0.78 14.16
C HIS A 94 8.08 1.91 13.14
N LEU A 95 9.27 1.99 12.53
CA LEU A 95 9.70 3.06 11.63
C LEU A 95 9.36 4.46 12.20
N THR A 96 8.32 5.09 11.67
CA THR A 96 7.81 6.42 12.05
C THR A 96 6.40 6.39 12.65
N GLY A 97 5.84 5.20 12.87
CA GLY A 97 4.52 5.01 13.47
C GLY A 97 3.35 5.02 12.49
N ASP A 98 3.61 5.02 11.18
CA ASP A 98 2.57 5.16 10.15
C ASP A 98 1.53 4.02 10.22
N ILE A 99 1.98 2.78 10.35
CA ILE A 99 1.11 1.61 10.52
C ILE A 99 0.35 1.67 11.85
N HIS A 100 0.94 2.20 12.91
CA HIS A 100 0.25 2.39 14.20
C HIS A 100 -0.91 3.39 14.07
N ALA A 101 -0.67 4.50 13.38
CA ALA A 101 -1.69 5.49 13.08
C ALA A 101 -2.84 4.93 12.23
N ILE A 102 -2.53 4.10 11.22
CA ILE A 102 -3.54 3.39 10.42
C ILE A 102 -4.34 2.41 11.30
N THR A 103 -3.67 1.68 12.18
CA THR A 103 -4.32 0.75 13.13
C THR A 103 -5.31 1.50 14.01
N ALA A 104 -4.88 2.61 14.61
CA ALA A 104 -5.73 3.45 15.44
C ALA A 104 -6.91 4.04 14.65
N ALA A 105 -6.66 4.57 13.45
CA ALA A 105 -7.70 5.15 12.60
C ALA A 105 -8.75 4.11 12.17
N ASN A 106 -8.32 2.93 11.72
CA ASN A 106 -9.22 1.86 11.30
C ASN A 106 -10.10 1.38 12.47
N ASN A 107 -9.49 1.17 13.64
CA ASN A 107 -10.20 0.70 14.82
C ASN A 107 -11.10 1.77 15.43
N LEU A 108 -10.76 3.05 15.30
CA LEU A 108 -11.65 4.16 15.66
C LEU A 108 -12.91 4.17 14.78
N LEU A 109 -12.78 3.95 13.47
CA LEU A 109 -13.94 3.83 12.58
C LEU A 109 -14.81 2.61 12.93
N ALA A 110 -14.18 1.46 13.23
CA ALA A 110 -14.89 0.26 13.66
C ALA A 110 -15.64 0.48 15.00
N ALA A 111 -15.00 1.17 15.95
CA ALA A 111 -15.63 1.53 17.23
C ALA A 111 -16.83 2.46 17.01
N GLN A 112 -16.66 3.51 16.20
CA GLN A 112 -17.74 4.44 15.88
C GLN A 112 -18.94 3.74 15.22
N LEU A 113 -18.68 2.78 14.34
CA LEU A 113 -19.72 1.98 13.69
C LEU A 113 -20.57 1.22 14.72
N ASP A 114 -19.92 0.47 15.61
CA ASP A 114 -20.63 -0.32 16.64
C ASP A 114 -21.34 0.60 17.65
N THR A 115 -20.71 1.71 18.07
CA THR A 115 -21.33 2.73 18.94
C THR A 115 -22.55 3.38 18.29
N ARG A 116 -22.49 3.65 16.97
CA ARG A 116 -23.63 4.21 16.23
C ARG A 116 -24.83 3.26 16.26
N ILE A 117 -24.60 1.98 15.99
CA ILE A 117 -25.64 0.94 16.02
C ILE A 117 -26.27 0.84 17.42
N PHE A 118 -25.44 0.81 18.47
CA PHE A 118 -25.92 0.75 19.85
C PHE A 118 -26.82 1.94 20.23
N HIS A 119 -26.39 3.16 19.92
CA HIS A 119 -27.17 4.35 20.25
C HIS A 119 -28.45 4.46 19.41
N GLU A 120 -28.41 4.08 18.14
CA GLU A 120 -29.62 4.03 17.30
C GLU A 120 -30.66 3.03 17.80
N ALA A 121 -30.23 1.89 18.32
CA ALA A 121 -31.15 0.87 18.86
C ALA A 121 -31.77 1.25 20.21
N THR A 122 -31.14 2.17 20.95
CA THR A 122 -31.50 2.45 22.36
C THR A 122 -32.06 3.85 22.59
N GLN A 123 -32.13 4.70 21.57
CA GLN A 123 -32.54 6.10 21.70
C GLN A 123 -33.56 6.51 20.64
N SER A 124 -34.40 7.48 20.99
CA SER A 124 -35.34 8.11 20.05
C SER A 124 -34.62 9.02 19.05
N ASP A 125 -35.26 9.24 17.89
CA ASP A 125 -34.72 10.07 16.82
C ASP A 125 -34.43 11.51 17.28
N ALA A 126 -35.32 12.08 18.09
CA ALA A 126 -35.12 13.39 18.71
C ALA A 126 -33.87 13.43 19.60
N ALA A 127 -33.69 12.41 20.44
CA ALA A 127 -32.54 12.33 21.34
C ALA A 127 -31.21 12.11 20.61
N LEU A 128 -31.24 11.40 19.47
CA LEU A 128 -30.07 11.26 18.59
C LEU A 128 -29.73 12.59 17.92
N TYR A 129 -30.74 13.28 17.36
CA TYR A 129 -30.57 14.59 16.74
C TYR A 129 -29.97 15.61 17.73
N ASP A 130 -30.47 15.62 18.96
CA ASP A 130 -30.00 16.52 20.01
C ASP A 130 -28.55 16.30 20.43
N ARG A 131 -28.07 15.06 20.39
CA ARG A 131 -26.66 14.75 20.64
C ARG A 131 -25.77 15.09 19.46
N LEU A 132 -26.24 14.87 18.23
CA LEU A 132 -25.49 15.17 17.02
C LEU A 132 -25.37 16.68 16.78
N VAL A 133 -26.40 17.45 17.11
CA VAL A 133 -26.46 18.90 16.87
C VAL A 133 -26.80 19.62 18.18
N PRO A 134 -25.92 19.60 19.19
CA PRO A 134 -26.21 20.15 20.50
C PRO A 134 -26.40 21.68 20.45
N LYS A 135 -27.18 22.21 21.39
CA LYS A 135 -27.27 23.67 21.59
C LYS A 135 -26.02 24.15 22.31
N LEU A 136 -25.21 24.96 21.63
CA LEU A 136 -24.06 25.65 22.21
C LEU A 136 -24.42 27.13 22.38
N LYS A 137 -24.37 27.64 23.61
CA LYS A 137 -24.80 29.01 23.94
C LYS A 137 -26.22 29.33 23.41
N GLY A 138 -27.11 28.34 23.48
CA GLY A 138 -28.51 28.47 23.05
C GLY A 138 -28.76 28.29 21.54
N GLN A 139 -27.72 28.14 20.72
CA GLN A 139 -27.84 28.01 19.27
C GLN A 139 -27.37 26.64 18.78
N ARG A 140 -28.03 26.12 17.75
CA ARG A 140 -27.57 24.94 17.00
C ARG A 140 -26.89 25.39 15.72
N THR A 141 -25.81 24.70 15.35
CA THR A 141 -25.13 24.93 14.08
C THR A 141 -24.71 23.61 13.48
N PHE A 142 -24.92 23.42 12.18
CA PHE A 142 -24.33 22.28 11.48
C PHE A 142 -22.84 22.51 11.23
N SER A 143 -22.05 21.49 11.52
CA SER A 143 -20.65 21.40 11.07
C SER A 143 -20.58 21.07 9.58
N ALA A 144 -19.41 21.28 8.95
CA ALA A 144 -19.21 20.99 7.54
C ALA A 144 -19.52 19.53 7.14
N ILE A 145 -19.24 18.56 8.02
CA ILE A 145 -19.55 17.14 7.78
C ILE A 145 -21.05 16.86 7.82
N GLN A 146 -21.79 17.56 8.68
CA GLN A 146 -23.24 17.46 8.80
C GLN A 146 -23.94 18.09 7.60
N LEU A 147 -23.43 19.22 7.09
CA LEU A 147 -23.92 19.83 5.85
C LEU A 147 -23.74 18.88 4.64
N ARG A 148 -22.61 18.19 4.54
CA ARG A 148 -22.41 17.17 3.49
C ARG A 148 -23.40 16.02 3.59
N ARG A 149 -23.75 15.59 4.82
CA ARG A 149 -24.78 14.58 5.04
C ARG A 149 -26.15 15.05 4.55
N LEU A 150 -26.55 16.28 4.88
CA LEU A 150 -27.81 16.86 4.40
C LEU A 150 -27.85 16.91 2.87
N GLN A 151 -26.75 17.30 2.24
CA GLN A 151 -26.63 17.29 0.78
C GLN A 151 -26.82 15.88 0.19
N ARG A 152 -26.24 14.83 0.80
CA ARG A 152 -26.47 13.43 0.37
C ARG A 152 -27.93 12.98 0.54
N LEU A 153 -28.64 13.54 1.52
CA LEU A 153 -30.06 13.28 1.75
C LEU A 153 -30.98 14.13 0.85
N GLY A 154 -30.44 15.04 0.04
CA GLY A 154 -31.23 15.96 -0.78
C GLY A 154 -31.88 17.10 0.02
N ILE A 155 -31.40 17.38 1.22
CA ILE A 155 -31.91 18.44 2.10
C ILE A 155 -31.03 19.67 1.97
N ASN A 156 -31.59 20.77 1.46
CA ASN A 156 -30.86 22.03 1.20
C ASN A 156 -30.89 23.03 2.37
N LYS A 157 -31.50 22.64 3.50
CA LYS A 157 -31.62 23.47 4.70
C LYS A 157 -30.29 23.53 5.46
N THR A 158 -29.89 24.72 5.89
CA THR A 158 -28.65 24.94 6.65
C THR A 158 -28.88 25.35 8.10
N ASP A 159 -30.13 25.66 8.48
CA ASP A 159 -30.53 25.96 9.85
C ASP A 159 -31.05 24.67 10.52
N PRO A 160 -30.41 24.18 11.59
CA PRO A 160 -30.87 23.00 12.31
C PRO A 160 -32.29 23.06 12.89
N GLU A 161 -32.79 24.26 13.19
CA GLU A 161 -34.13 24.42 13.76
C GLU A 161 -35.22 24.42 12.65
N SER A 162 -34.82 24.56 11.38
CA SER A 162 -35.73 24.52 10.22
C SER A 162 -36.08 23.11 9.71
N LEU A 163 -35.41 22.07 10.24
CA LEU A 163 -35.71 20.69 9.87
C LEU A 163 -37.02 20.22 10.52
N ASN A 164 -37.89 19.60 9.72
CA ASN A 164 -39.06 18.87 10.22
C ASN A 164 -38.64 17.52 10.84
N ASP A 165 -39.58 16.80 11.45
CA ASP A 165 -39.27 15.57 12.18
C ASP A 165 -38.75 14.44 11.27
N ASP A 166 -39.26 14.32 10.04
CA ASP A 166 -38.80 13.33 9.06
C ASP A 166 -37.38 13.63 8.58
N GLU A 167 -37.06 14.91 8.33
CA GLU A 167 -35.71 15.35 7.98
C GLU A 167 -34.73 15.15 9.14
N LYS A 168 -35.14 15.46 10.39
CA LYS A 168 -34.34 15.20 11.59
C LYS A 168 -34.07 13.70 11.75
N LYS A 169 -35.07 12.86 11.53
CA LYS A 169 -34.94 11.40 11.57
C LYS A 169 -33.97 10.90 10.50
N ALA A 170 -34.16 11.30 9.23
CA ALA A 170 -33.28 10.91 8.13
C ALA A 170 -31.83 11.38 8.36
N PHE A 171 -31.65 12.57 8.93
CA PHE A 171 -30.33 13.06 9.32
C PHE A 171 -29.74 12.26 10.48
N ALA A 172 -30.49 12.00 11.54
CA ALA A 172 -29.98 11.41 12.78
C ALA A 172 -29.79 9.89 12.71
N ARG A 173 -30.54 9.18 11.87
CA ARG A 173 -30.51 7.71 11.80
C ARG A 173 -29.84 7.24 10.50
N LEU A 174 -28.84 6.37 10.62
CA LEU A 174 -28.23 5.67 9.49
C LEU A 174 -28.98 4.38 9.18
N ASP A 175 -29.60 3.77 10.18
CA ASP A 175 -30.33 2.50 10.05
C ASP A 175 -29.47 1.40 9.44
N ILE A 176 -28.22 1.29 9.91
CA ILE A 176 -27.24 0.30 9.44
C ILE A 176 -27.80 -1.11 9.61
N ASP A 177 -27.72 -1.93 8.57
CA ASP A 177 -27.95 -3.37 8.66
C ASP A 177 -26.66 -4.07 9.14
N PRO A 178 -26.62 -4.65 10.36
CA PRO A 178 -25.44 -5.31 10.88
C PRO A 178 -24.91 -6.47 10.02
N ALA A 179 -25.78 -7.11 9.22
CA ALA A 179 -25.40 -8.21 8.34
C ALA A 179 -24.58 -7.75 7.12
N THR A 180 -24.60 -6.46 6.80
CA THR A 180 -23.92 -5.87 5.64
C THR A 180 -22.59 -5.20 5.99
N ILE A 181 -22.19 -5.22 7.27
CA ILE A 181 -20.95 -4.59 7.73
C ILE A 181 -19.75 -5.29 7.09
N THR A 182 -19.03 -4.54 6.26
CA THR A 182 -17.78 -4.99 5.63
C THR A 182 -16.54 -4.53 6.40
N TRP A 183 -16.70 -3.49 7.25
CA TRP A 183 -15.58 -2.92 7.99
C TRP A 183 -15.16 -3.81 9.17
N THR A 184 -13.93 -4.28 9.13
CA THR A 184 -13.32 -5.15 10.16
C THR A 184 -12.29 -4.38 10.99
N ARG A 185 -11.90 -4.95 12.13
CA ARG A 185 -10.82 -4.37 12.96
C ARG A 185 -9.46 -4.78 12.39
N VAL A 186 -8.40 -4.11 12.82
CA VAL A 186 -7.04 -4.46 12.39
C VAL A 186 -6.02 -4.43 13.51
N LEU A 187 -4.97 -5.23 13.34
CA LEU A 187 -3.80 -5.31 14.23
C LEU A 187 -2.58 -5.73 13.41
N ASP A 188 -1.44 -5.06 13.56
CA ASP A 188 -0.22 -5.39 12.81
C ASP A 188 0.60 -6.52 13.48
N VAL A 189 -0.08 -7.64 13.73
CA VAL A 189 0.48 -8.85 14.34
C VAL A 189 -0.09 -10.07 13.60
N ASN A 190 0.70 -11.12 13.47
CA ASN A 190 0.24 -12.38 12.91
C ASN A 190 -0.56 -13.20 13.94
N ASP A 191 -1.81 -12.80 14.21
CA ASP A 191 -2.70 -13.50 15.13
C ASP A 191 -3.85 -14.20 14.39
N ARG A 192 -3.83 -15.54 14.40
CA ARG A 192 -4.85 -16.34 13.72
C ARG A 192 -6.16 -16.48 14.51
N PHE A 193 -6.16 -16.28 15.82
CA PHE A 193 -7.34 -16.45 16.67
C PHE A 193 -8.33 -15.29 16.53
N LEU A 194 -7.87 -14.15 16.03
CA LEU A 194 -8.73 -12.98 15.78
C LEU A 194 -9.46 -13.02 14.41
N ARG A 195 -9.30 -14.09 13.62
CA ARG A 195 -9.96 -14.22 12.30
C ARG A 195 -11.48 -14.30 12.37
N LYS A 196 -12.04 -14.70 13.52
CA LYS A 196 -13.49 -14.71 13.79
C LYS A 196 -13.69 -14.60 15.30
N ILE A 197 -14.37 -13.55 15.75
CA ILE A 197 -14.60 -13.24 17.16
C ILE A 197 -16.03 -12.72 17.36
N ILE A 198 -16.49 -12.74 18.61
CA ILE A 198 -17.72 -12.08 19.04
C ILE A 198 -17.34 -10.86 19.90
N ILE A 199 -17.91 -9.70 19.59
CA ILE A 199 -17.77 -8.46 20.37
C ILE A 199 -19.08 -8.11 21.07
N GLY A 200 -19.04 -7.15 22.00
CA GLY A 200 -20.24 -6.67 22.72
C GLY A 200 -20.74 -7.64 23.80
N ALA A 201 -19.89 -8.55 24.27
CA ALA A 201 -20.27 -9.58 25.25
C ALA A 201 -20.40 -9.05 26.70
N SER A 202 -19.93 -7.83 26.98
CA SER A 202 -20.14 -7.20 28.28
C SER A 202 -21.62 -6.90 28.51
N GLU A 203 -22.11 -7.08 29.74
CA GLU A 203 -23.49 -6.78 30.13
C GLU A 203 -23.87 -5.32 29.82
N THR A 204 -22.90 -4.40 29.88
CA THR A 204 -23.08 -2.98 29.55
C THR A 204 -23.56 -2.74 28.12
N GLU A 205 -23.27 -3.67 27.21
CA GLU A 205 -23.66 -3.58 25.80
C GLU A 205 -25.04 -4.17 25.53
N LYS A 206 -25.82 -4.44 26.59
CA LYS A 206 -27.25 -4.79 26.53
C LYS A 206 -27.54 -5.97 25.59
N ASN A 207 -26.68 -7.00 25.64
CA ASN A 207 -26.74 -8.19 24.79
C ASN A 207 -26.64 -7.90 23.27
N MET A 208 -26.19 -6.70 22.87
CA MET A 208 -25.94 -6.35 21.46
C MET A 208 -24.59 -6.90 21.02
N THR A 209 -24.53 -8.23 20.87
CA THR A 209 -23.34 -8.93 20.37
C THR A 209 -23.30 -8.96 18.85
N ARG A 210 -22.08 -9.06 18.29
CA ARG A 210 -21.88 -9.20 16.86
C ARG A 210 -20.63 -10.02 16.54
N GLU A 211 -20.70 -10.84 15.49
CA GLU A 211 -19.53 -11.49 14.92
C GLU A 211 -18.71 -10.51 14.06
N THR A 212 -17.39 -10.53 14.20
CA THR A 212 -16.47 -9.73 13.38
C THR A 212 -15.10 -10.42 13.31
N SER A 213 -14.12 -9.77 12.70
CA SER A 213 -12.75 -10.26 12.56
C SER A 213 -11.72 -9.15 12.66
N PHE A 214 -10.46 -9.55 12.82
CA PHE A 214 -9.30 -8.72 12.60
C PHE A 214 -8.56 -9.13 11.33
N SER A 215 -8.12 -8.12 10.58
CA SER A 215 -7.12 -8.27 9.52
C SER A 215 -5.79 -7.68 9.96
N ILE A 216 -4.70 -8.05 9.26
CA ILE A 216 -3.43 -7.37 9.46
C ILE A 216 -3.53 -5.91 8.99
N THR A 217 -2.92 -4.95 9.67
CA THR A 217 -3.15 -3.51 9.41
C THR A 217 -2.91 -3.09 7.95
N VAL A 218 -1.90 -3.66 7.30
CA VAL A 218 -1.59 -3.37 5.88
C VAL A 218 -2.68 -3.81 4.89
N ALA A 219 -3.66 -4.60 5.34
CA ALA A 219 -4.85 -4.97 4.59
C ALA A 219 -6.00 -3.94 4.69
N SER A 220 -5.90 -2.95 5.58
CA SER A 220 -6.90 -1.90 5.73
C SER A 220 -7.07 -1.09 4.45
N GLU A 221 -8.30 -0.70 4.11
CA GLU A 221 -8.58 0.26 3.04
C GLU A 221 -7.88 1.61 3.31
N ILE A 222 -7.71 2.00 4.58
CA ILE A 222 -6.97 3.22 4.95
C ILE A 222 -5.51 3.17 4.46
N MET A 223 -4.88 1.99 4.46
CA MET A 223 -3.53 1.83 3.90
C MET A 223 -3.52 2.08 2.38
N ALA A 224 -4.54 1.60 1.66
CA ALA A 224 -4.68 1.86 0.23
C ALA A 224 -4.99 3.34 -0.06
N VAL A 225 -5.82 3.99 0.77
CA VAL A 225 -6.10 5.42 0.72
C VAL A 225 -4.81 6.24 0.92
N LEU A 226 -4.01 5.91 1.95
CA LEU A 226 -2.73 6.57 2.21
C LEU A 226 -1.78 6.44 1.01
N ALA A 227 -1.71 5.26 0.40
CA ALA A 227 -0.85 5.01 -0.75
C ALA A 227 -1.31 5.74 -2.03
N LEU A 228 -2.62 5.96 -2.21
CA LEU A 228 -3.18 6.61 -3.40
C LEU A 228 -3.49 8.12 -3.23
N ALA A 229 -3.35 8.65 -2.01
CA ALA A 229 -3.57 10.07 -1.77
C ALA A 229 -2.51 10.93 -2.49
N LYS A 230 -2.95 12.04 -3.08
CA LYS A 230 -2.10 13.06 -3.70
C LYS A 230 -1.84 14.27 -2.80
N SER A 231 -2.71 14.48 -1.82
CA SER A 231 -2.65 15.60 -0.87
C SER A 231 -3.47 15.27 0.38
N LEU A 232 -3.40 16.13 1.40
CA LEU A 232 -4.23 15.99 2.59
C LEU A 232 -5.73 16.06 2.26
N GLU A 233 -6.14 16.93 1.33
CA GLU A 233 -7.55 17.03 0.93
C GLU A 233 -8.01 15.86 0.07
N ASP A 234 -7.15 15.33 -0.82
CA ASP A 234 -7.45 14.09 -1.55
C ASP A 234 -7.58 12.91 -0.56
N MET A 235 -6.69 12.81 0.43
CA MET A 235 -6.80 11.79 1.49
C MET A 235 -8.12 11.92 2.26
N LYS A 236 -8.51 13.14 2.66
CA LYS A 236 -9.77 13.40 3.36
C LYS A 236 -10.98 13.01 2.52
N SER A 237 -10.99 13.34 1.23
CA SER A 237 -12.07 12.96 0.32
C SER A 237 -12.18 11.43 0.18
N ARG A 238 -11.05 10.74 0.04
CA ARG A 238 -11.01 9.27 -0.04
C ARG A 238 -11.48 8.61 1.26
N LEU A 239 -11.03 9.11 2.42
CA LEU A 239 -11.47 8.64 3.72
C LEU A 239 -12.99 8.83 3.90
N ALA A 240 -13.53 9.97 3.48
CA ALA A 240 -14.96 10.26 3.55
C ALA A 240 -15.81 9.26 2.74
N ASN A 241 -15.30 8.79 1.60
CA ASN A 241 -16.01 7.94 0.66
C ASN A 241 -15.91 6.43 0.98
N MET A 242 -15.13 6.02 1.98
CA MET A 242 -15.03 4.60 2.37
C MET A 242 -16.40 4.10 2.83
N VAL A 243 -16.89 3.02 2.21
CA VAL A 243 -18.18 2.38 2.55
C VAL A 243 -17.94 1.33 3.61
N VAL A 244 -18.67 1.40 4.72
CA VAL A 244 -18.47 0.52 5.89
C VAL A 244 -19.57 -0.52 6.07
N ALA A 245 -20.75 -0.25 5.53
CA ALA A 245 -21.95 -1.08 5.60
C ALA A 245 -22.99 -0.55 4.59
N SER A 246 -24.14 -1.21 4.52
CA SER A 246 -25.36 -0.66 3.95
C SER A 246 -26.41 -0.40 5.04
N ASP A 247 -27.32 0.53 4.78
CA ASP A 247 -28.54 0.67 5.58
C ASP A 247 -29.54 -0.44 5.23
N ARG A 248 -30.63 -0.56 6.00
CA ARG A 248 -31.70 -1.55 5.75
C ARG A 248 -32.46 -1.35 4.43
N SER A 249 -32.30 -0.20 3.79
CA SER A 249 -32.83 0.07 2.44
C SER A 249 -31.84 -0.27 1.32
N GLY A 250 -30.64 -0.75 1.67
CA GLY A 250 -29.58 -1.14 0.76
C GLY A 250 -28.68 0.01 0.30
N LYS A 251 -28.81 1.23 0.85
CA LYS A 251 -27.94 2.36 0.49
C LYS A 251 -26.60 2.27 1.23
N PRO A 252 -25.49 2.67 0.60
CA PRO A 252 -24.18 2.62 1.23
C PRO A 252 -24.10 3.62 2.39
N VAL A 253 -23.54 3.16 3.50
CA VAL A 253 -23.18 3.98 4.65
C VAL A 253 -21.68 4.23 4.61
N THR A 254 -21.29 5.51 4.60
CA THR A 254 -19.88 5.91 4.49
C THR A 254 -19.25 6.29 5.83
N ALA A 255 -17.92 6.36 5.88
CA ALA A 255 -17.22 6.92 7.04
C ALA A 255 -17.60 8.40 7.31
N ASP A 256 -17.98 9.16 6.26
CA ASP A 256 -18.47 10.54 6.43
C ASP A 256 -19.86 10.58 7.10
N ASP A 257 -20.73 9.60 6.84
CA ASP A 257 -22.03 9.46 7.51
C ASP A 257 -21.89 9.13 9.00
N LEU A 258 -20.82 8.43 9.37
CA LEU A 258 -20.44 8.18 10.76
C LEU A 258 -19.77 9.40 11.44
N GLY A 259 -19.53 10.49 10.71
CA GLY A 259 -18.89 11.69 11.24
C GLY A 259 -17.36 11.57 11.38
N MET A 260 -16.72 10.60 10.71
CA MET A 260 -15.35 10.20 11.04
C MET A 260 -14.24 10.86 10.22
N THR A 261 -14.56 11.47 9.07
CA THR A 261 -13.56 12.00 8.12
C THR A 261 -12.50 12.88 8.78
N GLY A 262 -12.91 13.83 9.64
CA GLY A 262 -11.97 14.73 10.31
C GLY A 262 -11.05 14.01 11.31
N ALA A 263 -11.63 13.14 12.14
CA ALA A 263 -10.87 12.40 13.16
C ALA A 263 -9.85 11.44 12.51
N LEU A 264 -10.24 10.73 11.46
CA LEU A 264 -9.34 9.86 10.70
C LEU A 264 -8.20 10.65 10.07
N ALA A 265 -8.50 11.81 9.46
CA ALA A 265 -7.49 12.66 8.85
C ALA A 265 -6.50 13.24 9.88
N VAL A 266 -6.95 13.57 11.10
CA VAL A 266 -6.07 14.03 12.17
C VAL A 266 -5.11 12.93 12.61
N LEU A 267 -5.60 11.69 12.79
CA LEU A 267 -4.75 10.55 13.15
C LEU A 267 -3.68 10.26 12.07
N LEU A 268 -3.98 10.54 10.81
CA LEU A 268 -3.10 10.29 9.67
C LEU A 268 -2.32 11.53 9.21
N ARG A 269 -2.43 12.67 9.91
CA ARG A 269 -1.86 13.96 9.50
C ARG A 269 -0.36 13.87 9.23
N ASP A 270 0.37 13.17 10.11
CA ASP A 270 1.82 13.02 9.98
C ASP A 270 2.18 11.77 9.16
N SER A 271 1.27 10.78 9.15
CA SER A 271 1.41 9.56 8.36
C SER A 271 1.38 9.79 6.87
N ILE A 272 0.81 10.88 6.35
CA ILE A 272 0.81 11.21 4.91
C ILE A 272 2.19 11.64 4.38
N GLN A 273 3.11 12.02 5.27
CA GLN A 273 4.44 12.47 4.89
C GLN A 273 5.37 11.26 4.70
N PRO A 274 6.08 11.12 3.57
CA PRO A 274 7.02 10.00 3.38
C PRO A 274 8.20 10.03 4.35
N THR A 275 8.69 8.85 4.72
CA THR A 275 9.88 8.71 5.55
C THR A 275 11.13 8.58 4.68
N LEU A 276 12.06 9.52 4.81
CA LEU A 276 13.38 9.48 4.19
C LEU A 276 14.35 8.69 5.06
N MET A 277 15.02 7.73 4.42
CA MET A 277 16.11 6.91 4.93
C MET A 277 17.24 6.86 3.88
N GLN A 278 18.19 5.95 4.03
CA GLN A 278 19.29 5.78 3.08
C GLN A 278 19.64 4.31 2.85
N THR A 279 20.35 4.05 1.76
CA THR A 279 21.01 2.76 1.49
C THR A 279 22.37 2.67 2.20
N LEU A 280 23.04 1.52 2.13
CA LEU A 280 24.40 1.35 2.65
C LEU A 280 25.42 2.33 2.03
N GLU A 281 25.22 2.73 0.77
CA GLU A 281 26.08 3.68 0.05
C GLU A 281 25.53 5.12 0.09
N GLY A 282 24.63 5.43 1.04
CA GLY A 282 24.12 6.79 1.27
C GLY A 282 23.15 7.31 0.20
N SER A 283 22.63 6.44 -0.66
CA SER A 283 21.59 6.83 -1.63
C SER A 283 20.27 7.07 -0.90
N PRO A 284 19.51 8.13 -1.23
CA PRO A 284 18.27 8.45 -0.52
C PRO A 284 17.15 7.46 -0.85
N VAL A 285 16.39 7.06 0.18
CA VAL A 285 15.27 6.11 0.05
C VAL A 285 14.03 6.67 0.73
N PHE A 286 12.93 6.77 0.00
CA PHE A 286 11.62 6.98 0.60
C PHE A 286 10.96 5.65 0.92
N VAL A 287 10.56 5.49 2.18
CA VAL A 287 9.79 4.37 2.70
C VAL A 287 8.42 4.90 3.08
N HIS A 288 7.37 4.48 2.38
CA HIS A 288 6.05 5.04 2.64
C HIS A 288 4.89 4.19 2.13
N ALA A 289 3.90 3.98 3.01
CA ALA A 289 2.77 3.08 2.84
C ALA A 289 3.21 1.64 2.50
N GLY A 290 2.27 0.69 2.55
CA GLY A 290 2.57 -0.71 2.29
C GLY A 290 1.35 -1.56 2.06
N PRO A 291 0.41 -1.17 1.17
CA PRO A 291 -0.78 -1.96 0.91
C PRO A 291 -0.42 -3.32 0.33
N PHE A 292 -1.28 -4.30 0.61
CA PHE A 292 -1.23 -5.58 -0.07
C PHE A 292 -1.38 -5.46 -1.58
N ALA A 293 -0.79 -6.41 -2.29
CA ALA A 293 -0.80 -6.43 -3.75
C ALA A 293 -1.89 -7.36 -4.33
N ASN A 294 -2.58 -8.15 -3.49
CA ASN A 294 -3.71 -8.99 -3.90
C ASN A 294 -5.05 -8.24 -3.77
N ILE A 295 -5.42 -7.78 -2.57
CA ILE A 295 -6.66 -7.05 -2.30
C ILE A 295 -6.55 -5.54 -2.59
N ALA A 296 -5.34 -5.03 -2.76
CA ALA A 296 -5.05 -3.66 -3.14
C ALA A 296 -3.98 -3.63 -4.24
N HIS A 297 -3.34 -2.46 -4.46
CA HIS A 297 -2.47 -2.20 -5.62
C HIS A 297 -0.97 -2.46 -5.37
N GLY A 298 -0.55 -2.73 -4.13
CA GLY A 298 0.79 -3.27 -3.89
C GLY A 298 1.99 -2.36 -4.13
N CYS A 299 1.83 -1.03 -4.06
CA CYS A 299 2.89 -0.07 -4.35
C CYS A 299 3.14 0.87 -3.14
N SER A 300 4.30 1.53 -3.10
CA SER A 300 4.55 2.68 -2.23
C SER A 300 3.59 3.84 -2.56
N SER A 301 3.54 4.87 -1.71
CA SER A 301 2.62 5.99 -1.93
C SER A 301 2.93 6.83 -3.18
N ILE A 302 1.89 7.41 -3.79
CA ILE A 302 2.01 8.42 -4.86
C ILE A 302 2.82 9.64 -4.40
N ILE A 303 2.60 10.10 -3.17
CA ILE A 303 3.28 11.29 -2.62
C ILE A 303 4.80 11.08 -2.52
N ALA A 304 5.26 9.91 -2.09
CA ALA A 304 6.68 9.58 -2.04
C ALA A 304 7.33 9.68 -3.42
N ASP A 305 6.70 9.09 -4.43
CA ASP A 305 7.20 9.11 -5.80
C ASP A 305 7.20 10.53 -6.38
N ALA A 306 6.13 11.29 -6.16
CA ALA A 306 6.04 12.69 -6.62
C ALA A 306 7.12 13.58 -5.99
N ILE A 307 7.38 13.42 -4.68
CA ILE A 307 8.45 14.14 -3.99
C ILE A 307 9.82 13.71 -4.55
N ALA A 308 10.04 12.41 -4.70
CA ALA A 308 11.28 11.87 -5.24
C ALA A 308 11.57 12.39 -6.65
N LEU A 309 10.55 12.45 -7.52
CA LEU A 309 10.69 12.92 -8.90
C LEU A 309 11.09 14.38 -8.97
N LYS A 310 10.48 15.22 -8.13
CA LYS A 310 10.86 16.64 -8.00
C LYS A 310 12.27 16.82 -7.44
N LEU A 311 12.66 16.03 -6.44
CA LEU A 311 13.99 16.11 -5.83
C LEU A 311 15.08 15.59 -6.77
N ALA A 312 14.83 14.49 -7.49
CA ALA A 312 15.71 13.97 -8.54
C ALA A 312 15.95 15.05 -9.60
N GLY A 313 14.88 15.66 -10.11
CA GLY A 313 14.92 16.62 -11.21
C GLY A 313 15.21 15.98 -12.56
N LYS A 314 15.11 16.76 -13.64
CA LYS A 314 15.17 16.31 -15.05
C LYS A 314 16.23 15.25 -15.39
N GLU A 315 17.45 15.40 -14.85
CA GLU A 315 18.60 14.52 -15.15
C GLU A 315 18.77 13.37 -14.12
N GLY A 316 17.86 13.31 -13.14
CA GLY A 316 17.85 12.32 -12.07
C GLY A 316 16.85 11.19 -12.32
N TYR A 317 16.85 10.21 -11.41
CA TYR A 317 16.07 8.98 -11.51
C TYR A 317 15.30 8.70 -10.22
N VAL A 318 14.14 8.07 -10.35
CA VAL A 318 13.37 7.51 -9.25
C VAL A 318 13.08 6.06 -9.57
N VAL A 319 13.55 5.18 -8.69
CA VAL A 319 13.38 3.73 -8.81
C VAL A 319 12.32 3.30 -7.80
N THR A 320 11.13 2.95 -8.27
CA THR A 320 10.04 2.41 -7.44
C THR A 320 9.85 0.93 -7.72
N GLU A 321 9.09 0.23 -6.88
CA GLU A 321 8.69 -1.16 -7.13
C GLU A 321 7.17 -1.40 -7.02
N ALA A 322 6.72 -2.52 -7.59
CA ALA A 322 5.38 -3.07 -7.39
C ALA A 322 5.43 -4.52 -6.90
N GLY A 323 4.55 -4.88 -5.95
CA GLY A 323 4.53 -6.21 -5.32
C GLY A 323 4.08 -7.35 -6.25
N PHE A 324 4.45 -8.60 -5.95
CA PHE A 324 4.26 -9.77 -6.84
C PHE A 324 4.98 -9.62 -8.20
N GLY A 325 4.51 -10.34 -9.22
CA GLY A 325 5.02 -10.31 -10.58
C GLY A 325 4.29 -9.31 -11.47
N SER A 326 4.57 -9.37 -12.78
CA SER A 326 4.01 -8.42 -13.76
C SER A 326 2.50 -8.58 -13.98
N ASP A 327 1.95 -9.73 -13.65
CA ASP A 327 0.55 -10.14 -13.77
C ASP A 327 -0.35 -9.51 -12.70
N ILE A 328 0.23 -9.08 -11.58
CA ILE A 328 -0.51 -8.46 -10.47
C ILE A 328 0.05 -7.07 -10.16
N GLY A 329 1.32 -6.98 -9.79
CA GLY A 329 1.94 -5.73 -9.34
C GLY A 329 2.05 -4.69 -10.43
N MET A 330 2.65 -5.09 -11.55
CA MET A 330 2.87 -4.19 -12.69
C MET A 330 1.53 -3.75 -13.28
N GLU A 331 0.59 -4.69 -13.48
CA GLU A 331 -0.76 -4.40 -13.96
C GLU A 331 -1.43 -3.32 -13.10
N LYS A 332 -1.48 -3.50 -11.78
CA LYS A 332 -2.10 -2.54 -10.86
C LYS A 332 -1.31 -1.25 -10.73
N PHE A 333 0.00 -1.29 -10.85
CA PHE A 333 0.83 -0.09 -10.88
C PHE A 333 0.47 0.79 -12.08
N PHE A 334 0.36 0.24 -13.27
CA PHE A 334 -0.03 1.00 -14.46
C PHE A 334 -1.52 1.38 -14.46
N ASN A 335 -2.42 0.45 -14.14
CA ASN A 335 -3.85 0.66 -14.30
C ASN A 335 -4.54 1.32 -13.09
N ILE A 336 -3.90 1.34 -11.92
CA ILE A 336 -4.43 2.02 -10.72
C ILE A 336 -3.52 3.18 -10.31
N LYS A 337 -2.26 2.91 -9.97
CA LYS A 337 -1.37 3.95 -9.39
C LYS A 337 -1.05 5.05 -10.42
N CYS A 338 -0.58 4.70 -11.61
CA CYS A 338 -0.26 5.67 -12.67
C CYS A 338 -1.49 6.46 -13.12
N ARG A 339 -2.66 5.80 -13.30
CA ARG A 339 -3.91 6.51 -13.62
C ARG A 339 -4.36 7.47 -12.51
N SER A 340 -4.18 7.08 -11.24
CA SER A 340 -4.58 7.91 -10.09
C SER A 340 -3.63 9.10 -9.88
N SER A 341 -2.33 8.89 -10.11
CA SER A 341 -1.27 9.89 -9.91
C SER A 341 -1.09 10.82 -11.10
N GLY A 342 -1.34 10.34 -12.31
CA GLY A 342 -0.92 10.99 -13.56
C GLY A 342 0.56 10.78 -13.91
N LEU A 343 1.31 10.00 -13.12
CA LEU A 343 2.71 9.69 -13.39
C LEU A 343 2.83 8.62 -14.47
N VAL A 344 3.81 8.78 -15.36
CA VAL A 344 4.10 7.84 -16.44
C VAL A 344 5.55 7.37 -16.28
N PRO A 345 5.81 6.06 -16.14
CA PRO A 345 7.17 5.54 -16.09
C PRO A 345 7.89 5.67 -17.44
N ASP A 346 9.21 5.85 -17.40
CA ASP A 346 10.09 5.88 -18.57
C ASP A 346 10.64 4.48 -18.91
N ALA A 347 10.73 3.57 -17.94
CA ALA A 347 11.26 2.22 -18.14
C ALA A 347 10.72 1.20 -17.12
N ILE A 348 10.74 -0.07 -17.51
CA ILE A 348 10.41 -1.22 -16.66
C ILE A 348 11.69 -2.03 -16.46
N VAL A 349 12.01 -2.36 -15.20
CA VAL A 349 13.05 -3.34 -14.85
C VAL A 349 12.35 -4.61 -14.39
N LEU A 350 12.52 -5.70 -15.16
CA LEU A 350 11.92 -7.01 -14.88
C LEU A 350 12.95 -7.93 -14.24
N VAL A 351 12.77 -8.23 -12.96
CA VAL A 351 13.70 -9.03 -12.16
C VAL A 351 13.40 -10.52 -12.31
N SER A 352 14.45 -11.29 -12.53
CA SER A 352 14.44 -12.76 -12.58
C SER A 352 15.69 -13.34 -11.92
N SER A 353 15.67 -14.63 -11.62
CA SER A 353 16.85 -15.40 -11.24
C SER A 353 16.81 -16.78 -11.88
N VAL A 354 17.99 -17.36 -12.12
CA VAL A 354 18.12 -18.70 -12.72
C VAL A 354 17.35 -19.74 -11.88
N ARG A 355 17.49 -19.68 -10.56
CA ARG A 355 16.80 -20.59 -9.63
C ARG A 355 15.28 -20.51 -9.71
N ALA A 356 14.73 -19.29 -9.78
CA ALA A 356 13.28 -19.09 -9.90
C ALA A 356 12.75 -19.60 -11.25
N LEU A 357 13.51 -19.39 -12.33
CA LEU A 357 13.15 -19.91 -13.65
C LEU A 357 13.21 -21.44 -13.69
N LYS A 358 14.24 -22.08 -13.12
CA LYS A 358 14.28 -23.54 -12.96
C LYS A 358 13.06 -24.07 -12.20
N MET A 359 12.57 -23.35 -11.19
CA MET A 359 11.34 -23.75 -10.49
C MET A 359 10.10 -23.67 -11.39
N HIS A 360 9.97 -22.63 -12.20
CA HIS A 360 8.91 -22.52 -13.23
C HIS A 360 9.01 -23.58 -14.32
N GLY A 361 10.19 -24.16 -14.53
CA GLY A 361 10.40 -25.31 -15.43
C GLY A 361 9.90 -26.65 -14.89
N GLY A 362 9.37 -26.69 -13.66
CA GLY A 362 8.88 -27.92 -13.01
C GLY A 362 9.82 -28.48 -11.93
N GLY A 363 10.70 -27.65 -11.37
CA GLY A 363 11.55 -28.05 -10.25
C GLY A 363 10.74 -28.43 -9.00
N PRO A 364 11.33 -29.21 -8.06
CA PRO A 364 10.64 -29.70 -6.88
C PRO A 364 10.23 -28.56 -5.92
N PRO A 365 9.14 -28.70 -5.16
CA PRO A 365 8.66 -27.66 -4.26
C PRO A 365 9.69 -27.33 -3.17
N VAL A 366 9.82 -26.05 -2.86
CA VAL A 366 10.74 -25.54 -1.85
C VAL A 366 10.00 -25.29 -0.54
N THR A 367 10.44 -25.94 0.53
CA THR A 367 9.88 -25.77 1.88
C THR A 367 10.85 -24.99 2.76
N PRO A 368 10.42 -23.88 3.40
CA PRO A 368 11.26 -23.14 4.33
C PRO A 368 11.87 -24.03 5.42
N GLY A 369 13.17 -23.86 5.67
CA GLY A 369 13.92 -24.64 6.67
C GLY A 369 14.43 -26.00 6.19
N ARG A 370 14.11 -26.44 4.97
CA ARG A 370 14.72 -27.64 4.36
C ARG A 370 15.88 -27.25 3.43
N PRO A 371 16.91 -28.09 3.27
CA PRO A 371 17.94 -27.90 2.27
C PRO A 371 17.33 -27.76 0.87
N LEU A 372 17.91 -26.88 0.06
CA LEU A 372 17.54 -26.75 -1.34
C LEU A 372 17.92 -28.00 -2.11
N ASP A 373 17.03 -28.42 -3.02
CA ASP A 373 17.35 -29.49 -3.96
C ASP A 373 18.55 -29.08 -4.83
N LYS A 374 19.43 -30.05 -5.14
CA LYS A 374 20.65 -29.83 -5.92
C LYS A 374 20.34 -29.25 -7.30
N ILE A 375 19.16 -29.51 -7.85
CA ILE A 375 18.73 -28.97 -9.15
C ILE A 375 18.66 -27.43 -9.17
N TYR A 376 18.52 -26.79 -8.00
CA TYR A 376 18.56 -25.34 -7.87
C TYR A 376 19.96 -24.78 -7.62
N THR A 377 20.94 -25.64 -7.28
CA THR A 377 22.31 -25.24 -6.96
C THR A 377 23.35 -25.79 -7.94
N GLN A 378 22.91 -26.53 -8.96
CA GLN A 378 23.72 -27.08 -10.04
C GLN A 378 23.13 -26.61 -11.37
N GLU A 379 23.97 -26.59 -12.40
CA GLU A 379 23.54 -26.26 -13.75
C GLU A 379 22.45 -27.23 -14.22
N ASN A 380 21.36 -26.68 -14.76
CA ASN A 380 20.35 -27.49 -15.45
C ASN A 380 19.66 -26.66 -16.54
N LEU A 381 20.28 -26.67 -17.72
CA LEU A 381 19.80 -25.92 -18.89
C LEU A 381 18.43 -26.40 -19.38
N GLU A 382 18.15 -27.70 -19.36
CA GLU A 382 16.86 -28.24 -19.80
C GLU A 382 15.70 -27.76 -18.91
N LEU A 383 15.91 -27.76 -17.60
CA LEU A 383 14.91 -27.27 -16.66
C LEU A 383 14.75 -25.74 -16.75
N LEU A 384 15.86 -25.03 -16.90
CA LEU A 384 15.86 -23.57 -17.09
C LEU A 384 15.06 -23.20 -18.34
N GLU A 385 15.32 -23.87 -19.47
CA GLU A 385 14.63 -23.65 -20.75
C GLU A 385 13.11 -23.77 -20.61
N LYS A 386 12.63 -24.83 -19.94
CA LYS A 386 11.19 -25.02 -19.66
C LYS A 386 10.58 -23.87 -18.85
N GLY A 387 11.37 -23.23 -17.98
CA GLY A 387 10.94 -22.11 -17.16
C GLY A 387 10.92 -20.74 -17.86
N LEU A 388 11.63 -20.60 -18.99
CA LEU A 388 11.76 -19.32 -19.70
C LEU A 388 10.41 -18.79 -20.20
N ALA A 389 9.43 -19.65 -20.44
CA ALA A 389 8.08 -19.25 -20.84
C ALA A 389 7.47 -18.23 -19.85
N ASN A 390 7.78 -18.33 -18.55
CA ASN A 390 7.33 -17.36 -17.55
C ASN A 390 7.95 -15.98 -17.79
N LEU A 391 9.28 -15.90 -17.95
CA LEU A 391 10.01 -14.65 -18.24
C LEU A 391 9.52 -14.01 -19.54
N VAL A 392 9.45 -14.80 -20.62
CA VAL A 392 8.98 -14.35 -21.94
C VAL A 392 7.60 -13.72 -21.81
N LYS A 393 6.69 -14.36 -21.06
CA LYS A 393 5.34 -13.82 -20.90
C LYS A 393 5.31 -12.49 -20.15
N HIS A 394 6.15 -12.33 -19.14
CA HIS A 394 6.25 -11.06 -18.41
C HIS A 394 6.86 -9.94 -19.24
N ILE A 395 7.82 -10.25 -20.12
CA ILE A 395 8.37 -9.28 -21.10
C ILE A 395 7.26 -8.81 -22.05
N GLU A 396 6.50 -9.75 -22.64
CA GLU A 396 5.36 -9.42 -23.50
C GLU A 396 4.36 -8.49 -22.79
N ASN A 397 4.04 -8.79 -21.53
CA ASN A 397 3.12 -7.97 -20.75
C ASN A 397 3.66 -6.55 -20.50
N GLY A 398 4.95 -6.41 -20.20
CA GLY A 398 5.59 -5.10 -20.06
C GLY A 398 5.54 -4.28 -21.35
N LYS A 399 5.80 -4.92 -22.49
CA LYS A 399 5.77 -4.28 -23.81
C LYS A 399 4.39 -3.77 -24.22
N LYS A 400 3.30 -4.38 -23.74
CA LYS A 400 1.93 -3.89 -23.99
C LYS A 400 1.70 -2.47 -23.44
N PHE A 401 2.48 -2.03 -22.46
CA PHE A 401 2.42 -0.66 -21.95
C PHE A 401 3.28 0.33 -22.76
N GLY A 402 3.94 -0.13 -23.83
CA GLY A 402 4.71 0.73 -24.74
C GLY A 402 6.03 1.24 -24.17
N LEU A 403 6.53 0.66 -23.08
CA LEU A 403 7.77 1.06 -22.40
C LEU A 403 8.92 0.08 -22.65
N PRO A 404 10.18 0.54 -22.64
CA PRO A 404 11.34 -0.34 -22.71
C PRO A 404 11.40 -1.22 -21.47
N VAL A 405 11.55 -2.53 -21.68
CA VAL A 405 11.70 -3.54 -20.62
C VAL A 405 13.17 -3.96 -20.57
N VAL A 406 13.82 -3.74 -19.42
CA VAL A 406 15.18 -4.23 -19.15
C VAL A 406 15.08 -5.39 -18.17
N VAL A 407 15.59 -6.55 -18.54
CA VAL A 407 15.62 -7.72 -17.66
C VAL A 407 16.85 -7.64 -16.74
N ALA A 408 16.62 -7.71 -15.43
CA ALA A 408 17.68 -7.84 -14.43
C ALA A 408 17.74 -9.30 -13.97
N ILE A 409 18.86 -9.96 -14.24
CA ILE A 409 19.12 -11.35 -13.86
C ILE A 409 19.95 -11.31 -12.58
N ASN A 410 19.31 -11.46 -11.44
CA ASN A 410 20.02 -11.44 -10.15
C ASN A 410 20.86 -12.71 -10.01
N SER A 411 22.18 -12.55 -9.94
CA SER A 411 23.13 -13.66 -9.92
C SER A 411 23.21 -14.32 -8.55
N PHE A 412 23.25 -15.64 -8.53
CA PHE A 412 23.61 -16.44 -7.36
C PHE A 412 24.94 -17.16 -7.60
N VAL A 413 25.66 -17.48 -6.52
CA VAL A 413 26.98 -18.16 -6.55
C VAL A 413 26.96 -19.49 -7.32
N SER A 414 25.81 -20.16 -7.38
CA SER A 414 25.66 -21.43 -8.08
C SER A 414 25.34 -21.31 -9.56
N ASP A 415 25.02 -20.12 -10.03
CA ASP A 415 24.58 -19.93 -11.42
C ASP A 415 25.80 -19.98 -12.34
N THR A 416 25.65 -20.60 -13.51
CA THR A 416 26.73 -20.66 -14.51
C THR A 416 26.57 -19.59 -15.58
N ASP A 417 27.67 -19.26 -16.27
CA ASP A 417 27.64 -18.34 -17.40
C ASP A 417 26.70 -18.82 -18.52
N LEU A 418 26.57 -20.13 -18.72
CA LEU A 418 25.66 -20.72 -19.69
C LEU A 418 24.19 -20.50 -19.30
N GLU A 419 23.85 -20.64 -18.01
CA GLU A 419 22.51 -20.34 -17.51
C GLU A 419 22.18 -18.84 -17.68
N HIS A 420 23.13 -17.95 -17.40
CA HIS A 420 22.93 -16.51 -17.61
C HIS A 420 22.76 -16.16 -19.08
N GLU A 421 23.57 -16.73 -19.97
CA GLU A 421 23.49 -16.48 -21.40
C GLU A 421 22.15 -16.95 -21.98
N MET A 422 21.69 -18.15 -21.60
CA MET A 422 20.38 -18.67 -22.02
C MET A 422 19.23 -17.72 -21.64
N VAL A 423 19.24 -17.17 -20.41
CA VAL A 423 18.22 -16.21 -19.97
C VAL A 423 18.32 -14.90 -20.76
N ARG A 424 19.54 -14.43 -21.04
CA ARG A 424 19.80 -13.22 -21.82
C ARG A 424 19.29 -13.34 -23.25
N GLU A 425 19.63 -14.43 -23.94
CA GLU A 425 19.19 -14.71 -25.31
C GLU A 425 17.66 -14.79 -25.40
N ALA A 426 17.03 -15.52 -24.48
CA ALA A 426 15.58 -15.65 -24.44
C ALA A 426 14.87 -14.31 -24.17
N ALA A 427 15.42 -13.48 -23.27
CA ALA A 427 14.89 -12.17 -22.98
C ALA A 427 14.95 -11.23 -24.20
N LEU A 428 16.09 -11.21 -24.91
CA LEU A 428 16.28 -10.41 -26.11
C LEU A 428 15.39 -10.92 -27.26
N ALA A 429 15.25 -12.24 -27.42
CA ALA A 429 14.36 -12.85 -28.41
C ALA A 429 12.88 -12.52 -28.15
N ALA A 430 12.45 -12.43 -26.88
CA ALA A 430 11.13 -11.93 -26.50
C ALA A 430 10.97 -10.40 -26.73
N GLY A 431 12.06 -9.73 -27.10
CA GLY A 431 12.13 -8.33 -27.42
C GLY A 431 12.17 -7.41 -26.21
N ALA A 432 12.78 -7.87 -25.11
CA ALA A 432 13.30 -6.95 -24.09
C ALA A 432 14.29 -5.97 -24.73
N PHE A 433 14.36 -4.75 -24.19
CA PHE A 433 15.31 -3.73 -24.62
C PHE A 433 16.75 -4.14 -24.30
N ASN A 434 16.96 -4.76 -23.15
CA ASN A 434 18.24 -5.32 -22.74
C ASN A 434 18.05 -6.38 -21.64
N ALA A 435 19.05 -7.22 -21.39
CA ALA A 435 19.08 -8.18 -20.29
C ALA A 435 20.47 -8.19 -19.65
N VAL A 436 20.54 -7.97 -18.34
CA VAL A 436 21.79 -7.68 -17.60
C VAL A 436 21.90 -8.53 -16.34
N VAL A 437 23.03 -9.22 -16.18
CA VAL A 437 23.37 -9.92 -14.94
C VAL A 437 23.72 -8.91 -13.85
N CYS A 438 23.11 -9.06 -12.68
CA CYS A 438 23.18 -8.11 -11.57
C CYS A 438 23.79 -8.77 -10.33
N SER A 439 24.86 -8.18 -9.81
CA SER A 439 25.63 -8.64 -8.63
C SER A 439 25.77 -7.53 -7.57
N HIS A 440 24.68 -6.80 -7.32
CA HIS A 440 24.60 -5.62 -6.46
C HIS A 440 24.85 -5.89 -4.97
#